data_AF-A0AAN0MA09-F1
#
_entry.id   AF-A0AAN0MA09-F1
#
_cell.length_a   1.000
_cell.length_b   1.000
_cell.length_c   1.000
_cell.angle_alpha   90.00
_cell.angle_beta   90.00
_cell.angle_gamma   90.00
#
_symmetry.space_group_name_H-M   'P 1'
#
loop_
_entity.id
_entity.type
_entity.pdbx_description
1 polymer ?
#
loop_
_entity_poly.entity_id
_entity_poly.type
_entity_poly.pdbx_seq_one_letter_code
_entity_poly.pdbx_strand_id
1 'polypeptide(L)'
;MRASPREMERLNTTELREQYLVESIFIPGDILLTYTHNDRMIFGGVTPTTTPLEIVLSTELGVEYFLERRELGVINIGGSGSITIEGETFPMEKQDGFYIGKETKDIQFMSNDASHPRKFYVVSVPHIKNIQTLKLASIKLHHVLSVKQRA
;
A
#
# COMPACT_ATOMS: atom_id res chain seq x y z
N MET A 1 -15.01 -2.99 -7.96
CA MET A 1 -15.72 -2.99 -6.67
C MET A 1 -16.37 -1.64 -6.35
N ARG A 2 -17.63 -1.46 -6.76
CA ARG A 2 -18.54 -0.40 -6.28
C ARG A 2 -19.95 -0.90 -6.56
N ALA A 3 -20.76 -1.12 -5.52
CA ALA A 3 -22.19 -1.38 -5.66
C ALA A 3 -22.96 -0.49 -4.69
N SER A 4 -24.17 -0.11 -5.07
CA SER A 4 -25.09 0.64 -4.23
C SER A 4 -25.60 -0.23 -3.07
N PRO A 5 -26.09 0.38 -1.96
CA PRO A 5 -26.69 -0.38 -0.86
C PRO A 5 -27.79 -1.34 -1.31
N ARG A 6 -28.62 -0.92 -2.28
CA ARG A 6 -29.70 -1.75 -2.84
C ARG A 6 -29.21 -2.96 -3.64
N GLU A 7 -28.06 -2.83 -4.29
CA GLU A 7 -27.43 -3.96 -4.98
C GLU A 7 -26.79 -4.92 -3.97
N MET A 8 -26.12 -4.38 -2.95
CA MET A 8 -25.50 -5.19 -1.90
C MET A 8 -26.51 -6.04 -1.12
N GLU A 9 -27.72 -5.53 -0.85
CA GLU A 9 -28.80 -6.28 -0.20
C GLU A 9 -29.24 -7.54 -0.97
N ARG A 10 -28.96 -7.60 -2.27
CA ARG A 10 -29.36 -8.71 -3.14
C ARG A 10 -28.26 -9.75 -3.35
N LEU A 11 -27.04 -9.47 -2.90
CA LEU A 11 -25.91 -10.36 -3.08
C LEU A 11 -25.94 -11.50 -2.06
N ASN A 12 -25.65 -12.71 -2.53
CA ASN A 12 -25.42 -13.84 -1.64
C ASN A 12 -24.00 -13.80 -1.04
N THR A 13 -23.72 -14.69 -0.09
CA THR A 13 -22.43 -14.73 0.62
C THR A 13 -21.22 -14.91 -0.31
N THR A 14 -21.34 -15.72 -1.36
CA THR A 14 -20.26 -15.96 -2.32
C THR A 14 -20.00 -14.70 -3.14
N GLU A 15 -21.04 -14.09 -3.68
CA GLU A 15 -20.94 -12.84 -4.47
C GLU A 15 -20.36 -11.69 -3.64
N LEU A 16 -20.75 -11.59 -2.36
CA LEU A 16 -20.15 -10.61 -1.44
C LEU A 16 -18.65 -10.83 -1.27
N ARG A 17 -18.18 -12.07 -1.16
CA ARG A 17 -16.73 -12.35 -1.06
C ARG A 17 -16.02 -12.05 -2.37
N GLU A 18 -16.55 -12.49 -3.50
CA GLU A 18 -15.97 -12.23 -4.82
C GLU A 18 -15.84 -10.73 -5.11
N GLN A 19 -16.82 -9.94 -4.70
CA GLN A 19 -16.82 -8.51 -4.94
C GLN A 19 -16.04 -7.74 -3.87
N TYR A 20 -16.02 -8.19 -2.61
CA TYR A 20 -15.55 -7.37 -1.48
C TYR A 20 -14.38 -7.93 -0.66
N LEU A 21 -13.97 -9.17 -0.87
CA LEU A 21 -12.88 -9.79 -0.14
C LEU A 21 -11.66 -9.98 -1.04
N VAL A 22 -10.53 -9.44 -0.58
CA VAL A 22 -9.21 -9.81 -1.11
C VAL A 22 -8.68 -10.94 -0.23
N GLU A 23 -8.75 -12.18 -0.74
CA GLU A 23 -8.42 -13.38 0.05
C GLU A 23 -6.94 -13.51 0.38
N SER A 24 -6.08 -13.07 -0.54
CA SER A 24 -4.63 -13.06 -0.37
C SER A 24 -4.12 -11.63 -0.54
N ILE A 25 -3.32 -11.17 0.41
CA ILE A 25 -2.66 -9.85 0.34
C ILE A 25 -1.13 -10.03 0.30
N PHE A 26 -0.59 -11.06 0.95
CA PHE A 26 0.86 -11.26 1.07
C PHE A 26 1.25 -12.61 0.49
N ILE A 27 1.97 -12.59 -0.63
CA ILE A 27 2.57 -13.77 -1.27
C ILE A 27 4.09 -13.57 -1.25
N PRO A 28 4.86 -14.44 -0.59
CA PRO A 28 6.32 -14.29 -0.51
C PRO A 28 6.97 -14.22 -1.89
N GLY A 29 7.79 -13.19 -2.10
CA GLY A 29 8.49 -12.93 -3.36
C GLY A 29 7.66 -12.17 -4.39
N ASP A 30 6.46 -11.71 -4.06
CA ASP A 30 5.54 -11.08 -5.01
C ASP A 30 4.94 -9.76 -4.49
N ILE A 31 4.38 -8.99 -5.43
CA ILE A 31 3.57 -7.79 -5.20
C ILE A 31 2.15 -8.09 -5.63
N LEU A 32 1.23 -8.09 -4.67
CA LEU A 32 -0.19 -8.27 -4.95
C LEU A 32 -0.95 -6.99 -4.64
N LEU A 33 -1.44 -6.33 -5.69
CA LEU A 33 -2.17 -5.07 -5.61
C LEU A 33 -3.59 -5.24 -6.16
N THR A 34 -4.55 -4.64 -5.47
CA THR A 34 -5.95 -4.59 -5.87
C THR A 34 -6.33 -3.15 -6.14
N TYR A 35 -6.85 -2.89 -7.33
CA TYR A 35 -7.46 -1.61 -7.69
C TYR A 35 -8.94 -1.62 -7.32
N THR A 36 -9.39 -0.62 -6.57
CA THR A 36 -10.81 -0.38 -6.34
C THR A 36 -11.28 0.87 -7.08
N HIS A 37 -12.47 0.78 -7.68
CA HIS A 37 -13.13 1.94 -8.29
C HIS A 37 -13.66 2.93 -7.24
N ASN A 38 -13.68 2.56 -5.96
CA ASN A 38 -13.95 3.48 -4.88
C ASN A 38 -12.73 4.39 -4.68
N ASP A 39 -12.87 5.66 -5.01
CA ASP A 39 -11.80 6.68 -4.99
C ASP A 39 -10.52 6.33 -5.77
N ARG A 40 -10.58 5.30 -6.64
CA ARG A 40 -9.45 4.82 -7.45
C ARG A 40 -8.25 4.39 -6.59
N MET A 41 -8.51 3.95 -5.36
CA MET A 41 -7.49 3.47 -4.44
C MET A 41 -6.87 2.16 -4.97
N ILE A 42 -5.56 2.03 -4.80
CA ILE A 42 -4.82 0.79 -5.02
C ILE A 42 -4.26 0.38 -3.67
N PHE A 43 -4.50 -0.84 -3.24
CA PHE A 43 -3.97 -1.34 -1.97
C PHE A 43 -3.51 -2.78 -2.12
N GLY A 44 -2.66 -3.23 -1.21
CA GLY A 44 -2.22 -4.62 -1.22
C GLY A 44 -0.96 -4.85 -0.42
N GLY A 45 -0.27 -5.94 -0.74
CA GLY A 45 0.93 -6.37 -0.04
C GLY A 45 2.12 -6.51 -0.96
N VAL A 46 3.26 -5.99 -0.50
CA VAL A 46 4.58 -6.22 -1.09
C VAL A 46 5.36 -7.08 -0.12
N THR A 47 5.77 -8.28 -0.56
CA THR A 47 6.39 -9.27 0.34
C THR A 47 7.77 -9.71 -0.15
N PRO A 48 8.81 -8.86 -0.02
CA PRO A 48 10.14 -9.20 -0.52
C PRO A 48 10.76 -10.37 0.26
N THR A 49 11.49 -11.23 -0.45
CA THR A 49 12.20 -12.40 0.10
C THR A 49 13.71 -12.23 -0.05
N THR A 50 14.27 -12.69 -1.16
CA THR A 50 15.70 -12.61 -1.49
C THR A 50 16.01 -11.49 -2.48
N THR A 51 15.05 -11.14 -3.32
CA THR A 51 15.17 -10.08 -4.32
C THR A 51 14.38 -8.84 -3.89
N PRO A 52 14.90 -7.63 -4.13
CA PRO A 52 14.11 -6.41 -4.01
C PRO A 52 12.87 -6.49 -4.92
N LEU A 53 11.77 -5.91 -4.47
CA LEU A 53 10.53 -5.78 -5.24
C LEU A 53 10.22 -4.30 -5.47
N GLU A 54 9.87 -3.95 -6.70
CA GLU A 54 9.53 -2.58 -7.12
C GLU A 54 8.09 -2.54 -7.65
N ILE A 55 7.33 -1.51 -7.27
CA ILE A 55 5.96 -1.34 -7.79
C ILE A 55 6.02 -0.67 -9.17
N VAL A 56 5.95 -1.48 -10.22
CA VAL A 56 5.95 -1.01 -11.61
C VAL A 56 4.52 -1.07 -12.18
N LEU A 57 3.84 0.07 -12.26
CA LEU A 57 2.47 0.21 -12.76
C LEU A 57 2.37 1.45 -13.66
N SER A 58 2.83 1.34 -14.91
CA SER A 58 2.84 2.44 -15.88
C SER A 58 1.68 2.33 -16.90
N THR A 59 1.52 1.19 -17.55
CA THR A 59 0.61 1.05 -18.69
C THR A 59 -0.88 0.98 -18.32
N GLU A 60 -1.23 0.38 -17.20
CA GLU A 60 -2.64 0.18 -16.79
C GLU A 60 -3.32 1.47 -16.28
N LEU A 61 -2.53 2.45 -15.85
CA LEU A 61 -3.00 3.70 -15.27
C LEU A 61 -2.84 4.93 -16.19
N GLY A 62 -2.19 4.76 -17.36
CA GLY A 62 -1.93 5.84 -18.31
C GLY A 62 -0.90 6.86 -17.82
N VAL A 63 0.12 6.39 -17.09
CA VAL A 63 1.21 7.19 -16.49
C VAL A 63 2.56 6.55 -16.81
N GLU A 64 3.65 7.29 -16.73
CA GLU A 64 4.99 6.76 -16.99
C GLU A 64 5.50 5.90 -15.82
N TYR A 65 5.12 6.22 -14.59
CA TYR A 65 5.50 5.52 -13.37
C TYR A 65 4.43 5.61 -12.28
N PHE A 66 4.51 4.71 -11.29
CA PHE A 66 3.41 4.43 -10.35
C PHE A 66 2.90 5.67 -9.59
N LEU A 67 3.79 6.50 -9.04
CA LEU A 67 3.42 7.67 -8.24
C LEU A 67 3.43 9.00 -9.00
N GLU A 68 3.45 9.00 -10.33
CA GLU A 68 3.42 10.24 -11.13
C GLU A 68 2.26 11.17 -10.72
N ARG A 69 1.12 10.57 -10.35
CA ARG A 69 -0.12 11.28 -9.98
C ARG A 69 -0.78 10.74 -8.71
N ARG A 70 0.00 10.05 -7.87
CA ARG A 70 -0.49 9.33 -6.68
C ARG A 70 0.46 9.52 -5.52
N GLU A 71 -0.07 9.44 -4.31
CA GLU A 71 0.74 9.26 -3.10
C GLU A 71 0.68 7.80 -2.65
N LEU A 72 1.58 7.41 -1.73
CA LEU A 72 1.66 6.05 -1.20
C LEU A 72 1.88 6.06 0.31
N GLY A 73 0.99 5.42 1.03
CA GLY A 73 1.19 5.01 2.42
C GLY A 73 1.75 3.60 2.46
N VAL A 74 2.77 3.38 3.28
CA VAL A 74 3.39 2.07 3.53
C VAL A 74 3.38 1.80 5.03
N ILE A 75 3.03 0.58 5.43
CA ILE A 75 3.20 0.09 6.81
C ILE A 75 3.83 -1.29 6.76
N ASN A 76 4.92 -1.49 7.50
CA ASN A 76 5.49 -2.82 7.71
C ASN A 76 4.75 -3.55 8.83
N ILE A 77 4.07 -4.64 8.50
CA ILE A 77 3.37 -5.49 9.47
C ILE A 77 4.12 -6.81 9.75
N GLY A 78 5.25 -7.03 9.08
CA GLY A 78 6.12 -8.21 9.22
C GLY A 78 7.35 -7.97 10.11
N GLY A 79 8.47 -8.60 9.75
CA GLY A 79 9.77 -8.41 10.40
C GLY A 79 10.56 -7.21 9.88
N SER A 80 11.76 -6.98 10.39
CA SER A 80 12.60 -5.78 10.13
C SER A 80 13.17 -5.72 8.71
N GLY A 81 12.67 -4.86 7.83
CA GLY A 81 13.13 -4.72 6.44
C GLY A 81 13.81 -3.40 6.13
N SER A 82 13.81 -3.06 4.85
CA SER A 82 14.17 -1.74 4.38
C SER A 82 13.33 -1.34 3.17
N ILE A 83 13.23 -0.02 2.98
CA ILE A 83 12.64 0.58 1.80
C ILE A 83 13.67 1.55 1.22
N THR A 84 13.92 1.47 -0.08
CA THR A 84 14.74 2.44 -0.81
C THR A 84 13.81 3.37 -1.57
N ILE A 85 14.00 4.67 -1.40
CA ILE A 85 13.21 5.72 -2.05
C ILE A 85 14.20 6.67 -2.72
N GLU A 86 14.14 6.82 -4.04
CA GLU A 86 15.07 7.67 -4.82
C GLU A 86 16.55 7.41 -4.49
N GLY A 87 16.92 6.14 -4.34
CA GLY A 87 18.29 5.72 -4.00
C GLY A 87 18.68 5.82 -2.52
N GLU A 88 17.86 6.40 -1.65
CA GLU A 88 18.11 6.43 -0.20
C GLU A 88 17.42 5.25 0.50
N THR A 89 18.19 4.43 1.21
CA THR A 89 17.68 3.25 1.93
C THR A 89 17.38 3.56 3.39
N PHE A 90 16.16 3.26 3.81
CA PHE A 90 15.69 3.43 5.17
C PHE A 90 15.39 2.07 5.82
N PRO A 91 15.82 1.81 7.06
CA PRO A 91 15.38 0.64 7.80
C PRO A 91 13.89 0.75 8.12
N MET A 92 13.19 -0.38 8.13
CA MET A 92 11.74 -0.49 8.36
C MET A 92 11.47 -1.57 9.39
N GLU A 93 11.34 -1.18 10.65
CA GLU A 93 10.96 -2.12 11.71
C GLU A 93 9.47 -2.47 11.63
N LYS A 94 9.03 -3.47 12.41
CA LYS A 94 7.60 -3.76 12.54
C LYS A 94 6.88 -2.52 13.07
N GLN A 95 5.77 -2.14 12.43
CA GLN A 95 4.99 -0.92 12.67
C GLN A 95 5.67 0.40 12.26
N ASP A 96 6.82 0.35 11.60
CA ASP A 96 7.29 1.51 10.86
C ASP A 96 6.43 1.70 9.60
N GLY A 97 6.26 2.96 9.22
CA GLY A 97 5.57 3.34 8.01
C GLY A 97 6.29 4.45 7.25
N PHE A 98 5.82 4.69 6.04
CA PHE A 98 6.19 5.84 5.24
C PHE A 98 4.95 6.47 4.63
N TYR A 99 4.94 7.81 4.61
CA TYR A 99 4.21 8.56 3.62
C TYR A 99 5.18 8.89 2.48
N ILE A 100 4.83 8.55 1.25
CA ILE A 100 5.63 8.82 0.05
C ILE A 100 4.82 9.71 -0.87
N GLY A 101 5.43 10.84 -1.21
CA GLY A 101 4.80 11.87 -2.03
C GLY A 101 4.58 11.47 -3.48
N LYS A 102 3.80 12.30 -4.16
CA LYS A 102 3.65 12.28 -5.62
C LYS A 102 5.00 12.51 -6.29
N GLU A 103 5.15 12.00 -7.52
CA GLU A 103 6.32 12.18 -8.39
C GLU A 103 7.59 11.42 -7.96
N THR A 104 7.51 10.60 -6.91
CA THR A 104 8.55 9.63 -6.57
C THR A 104 8.52 8.47 -7.58
N LYS A 105 9.67 8.16 -8.18
CA LYS A 105 9.84 7.19 -9.26
C LYS A 105 10.29 5.84 -8.75
N ASP A 106 11.36 5.82 -7.96
CA ASP A 106 12.03 4.58 -7.55
C ASP A 106 11.67 4.24 -6.10
N ILE A 107 10.95 3.14 -5.92
CA ILE A 107 10.53 2.63 -4.62
C ILE A 107 10.74 1.12 -4.59
N GLN A 108 11.74 0.70 -3.83
CA GLN A 108 12.12 -0.71 -3.72
C GLN A 108 11.93 -1.20 -2.29
N PHE A 109 11.30 -2.35 -2.16
CA PHE A 109 11.07 -3.03 -0.90
C PHE A 109 12.05 -4.18 -0.77
N MET A 110 12.74 -4.22 0.36
CA MET A 110 13.82 -5.16 0.60
C MET A 110 13.65 -5.91 1.91
N SER A 111 14.29 -7.08 1.92
CA SER A 111 14.22 -8.04 2.98
C SER A 111 15.61 -8.43 3.46
N ASN A 112 15.90 -8.19 4.74
CA ASN A 112 17.17 -8.52 5.39
C ASN A 112 17.26 -10.01 5.84
N ASP A 113 16.20 -10.81 5.67
CA ASP A 113 16.09 -12.22 6.07
C ASP A 113 14.98 -12.93 5.26
N ALA A 114 15.36 -13.84 4.37
CA ALA A 114 14.43 -14.58 3.53
C ALA A 114 13.62 -15.65 4.29
N SER A 115 14.08 -16.09 5.47
CA SER A 115 13.36 -17.09 6.29
C SER A 115 12.14 -16.51 7.01
N HIS A 116 12.10 -15.18 7.18
CA HIS A 116 10.98 -14.44 7.74
C HIS A 116 10.57 -13.31 6.78
N PRO A 117 9.84 -13.63 5.69
CA PRO A 117 9.49 -12.66 4.67
C PRO A 117 8.66 -11.52 5.25
N ARG A 118 9.00 -10.31 4.83
CA ARG A 118 8.44 -9.07 5.37
C ARG A 118 7.19 -8.70 4.64
N LYS A 119 6.27 -8.04 5.34
CA LYS A 119 4.94 -7.76 4.82
C LYS A 119 4.74 -6.26 4.84
N PHE A 120 4.92 -5.62 3.70
CA PHE A 120 4.62 -4.20 3.54
C PHE A 120 3.20 -4.07 3.02
N TYR A 121 2.30 -3.57 3.86
CA TYR A 121 0.96 -3.19 3.41
C TYR A 121 1.05 -1.80 2.80
N VAL A 122 0.50 -1.64 1.60
CA VAL A 122 0.58 -0.40 0.86
C VAL A 122 -0.82 0.09 0.47
N VAL A 123 -1.01 1.40 0.51
CA VAL A 123 -2.23 2.07 0.06
C VAL A 123 -1.84 3.29 -0.75
N SER A 124 -2.29 3.35 -1.99
CA SER A 124 -2.08 4.46 -2.90
C SER A 124 -3.40 5.08 -3.32
N VAL A 125 -3.43 6.41 -3.34
CA VAL A 125 -4.58 7.19 -3.80
C VAL A 125 -4.11 8.29 -4.76
N PRO A 126 -4.94 8.72 -5.72
CA PRO A 126 -4.64 9.89 -6.54
C PRO A 126 -4.46 11.13 -5.66
N HIS A 127 -3.40 11.90 -5.92
CA HIS A 127 -3.14 13.13 -5.17
C HIS A 127 -2.70 14.25 -6.11
N ILE A 128 -3.12 15.49 -5.82
CA ILE A 128 -2.90 16.65 -6.70
C ILE A 128 -1.62 17.39 -6.32
N LYS A 129 -1.35 17.56 -5.03
CA LYS A 129 -0.19 18.29 -4.53
C LYS A 129 0.96 17.33 -4.22
N ASN A 130 2.20 17.77 -4.44
CA ASN A 130 3.34 17.02 -3.92
C ASN A 130 3.54 17.41 -2.44
N ILE A 131 3.66 16.41 -1.56
CA ILE A 131 3.92 16.57 -0.13
C ILE A 131 5.19 15.78 0.17
N GLN A 132 6.02 16.32 1.07
CA GLN A 132 7.30 15.72 1.43
C GLN A 132 7.14 14.30 1.97
N THR A 133 7.96 13.38 1.45
CA THR A 133 8.11 12.02 1.98
C THR A 133 8.52 12.05 3.44
N LEU A 134 7.81 11.29 4.28
CA LEU A 134 7.99 11.29 5.72
C LEU A 134 8.03 9.86 6.26
N LYS A 135 9.10 9.56 7.01
CA LYS A 135 9.19 8.32 7.80
C LYS A 135 8.31 8.43 9.04
N LEU A 136 7.52 7.40 9.29
CA LEU A 136 6.70 7.22 10.48
C LEU A 136 7.31 6.10 11.34
N ALA A 137 8.25 6.46 12.21
CA ALA A 137 8.93 5.49 13.08
C ALA A 137 8.00 5.05 14.22
N SER A 138 7.87 3.74 14.43
CA SER A 138 7.06 3.10 15.47
C SER A 138 5.71 3.80 15.64
N ILE A 139 4.77 3.53 14.71
CA ILE A 139 3.41 4.06 14.79
C ILE A 139 2.78 3.59 16.10
N LYS A 140 2.97 4.36 17.18
CA LYS A 140 2.25 4.20 18.44
C LYS A 140 0.79 4.50 18.10
N LEU A 141 0.01 3.43 17.94
CA LEU A 141 -1.44 3.43 17.69
C LEU A 141 -2.28 4.12 18.78
N HIS A 142 -1.68 4.94 19.66
CA HIS A 142 -2.37 5.76 20.64
C HIS A 142 -2.95 7.06 20.08
N HIS A 143 -2.72 7.38 18.81
CA HIS A 143 -3.21 8.62 18.20
C HIS A 143 -3.87 8.35 16.83
N VAL A 144 -4.80 7.40 16.78
CA VAL A 144 -5.86 7.50 15.77
C VAL A 144 -6.62 8.78 16.10
N LEU A 145 -6.35 9.82 15.30
CA LEU A 145 -6.98 11.13 15.36
C LEU A 145 -8.49 10.93 15.54
N SER A 146 -9.01 11.36 16.68
CA SER A 146 -10.44 11.64 16.84
C SER A 146 -10.78 12.70 15.80
N VAL A 147 -11.27 12.28 14.64
CA VAL A 147 -11.94 13.16 13.69
C VAL A 147 -13.21 13.62 14.39
N LYS A 148 -13.13 14.76 15.09
CA LYS A 148 -14.32 15.48 15.52
C LYS A 148 -15.03 15.91 14.25
N GLN A 149 -16.01 15.14 13.82
CA GLN A 149 -17.03 15.64 12.90
C GLN A 149 -17.69 16.83 13.61
N ARG A 150 -17.46 18.04 13.10
CA ARG A 150 -18.34 19.16 13.46
C ARG A 150 -19.65 18.91 12.73
N ALA A 151 -20.72 18.82 13.50
CA ALA A 151 -22.10 18.87 13.01
C ALA A 151 -22.35 20.19 12.27
#